data_AF-A0A2T2SMA9-F1
#
_entry.id   AF-A0A2T2SMA9-F1
#
_cell.length_a   1.000
_cell.length_b   1.000
_cell.length_c   1.000
_cell.angle_alpha   90.00
_cell.angle_beta   90.00
_cell.angle_gamma   90.00
#
_symmetry.space_group_name_H-M   'P 1'
#
loop_
_entity.id
_entity.type
_entity.pdbx_description
1 polymer ?
#
loop_
_entity_poly.entity_id
_entity_poly.type
_entity_poly.pdbx_seq_one_letter_code
_entity_poly.pdbx_strand_id
1 'polypeptide(L)'
;MLVIVQGVLGGLRVTENSLALAAVHACTAQVFFSLLVAMALFTSRPWIAPSFALARENPSTAPAKRHTLVKLLLGTGVALYGQIVLGALLRHFGRGIGQTFALVHIGGAFVVTALVLASFVYAEKHFDHHAPLRRGAWTMAGAVFLQFALGLAAYLVLLNEMARSLRSTLQIGLTAGHLVVGALLMAATVATALLAVRKTRRPAGDGAASHSDVPALRRRG
;
A
#
# COMPACT_ATOMS: atom_id res chain seq x y z
N MET A 1 15.29 8.35 11.94
CA MET A 1 14.94 9.75 11.61
C MET A 1 13.44 10.00 11.58
N LEU A 2 12.64 9.25 10.83
CA LEU A 2 11.18 9.49 10.76
C LEU A 2 10.44 9.34 12.11
N VAL A 3 10.87 8.42 12.99
CA VAL A 3 10.36 8.27 14.37
C VAL A 3 10.56 9.55 15.18
N ILE A 4 11.75 10.16 15.08
CA ILE A 4 12.11 11.38 15.80
C ILE A 4 11.28 12.55 15.26
N VAL A 5 11.14 12.67 13.94
CA VAL A 5 10.30 13.70 13.32
C VAL A 5 8.83 13.52 13.71
N GLN A 6 8.30 12.30 13.78
CA GLN A 6 6.94 12.03 14.25
C GLN A 6 6.74 12.36 15.73
N GLY A 7 7.72 12.03 16.58
CA GLY A 7 7.72 12.41 17.99
C GLY A 7 7.76 13.92 18.18
N VAL A 8 8.60 14.64 17.42
CA VAL A 8 8.69 16.11 17.44
C VAL A 8 7.42 16.76 16.91
N LEU A 9 6.87 16.31 15.77
CA LEU A 9 5.62 16.84 15.21
C LEU A 9 4.42 16.55 16.13
N GLY A 10 4.41 15.38 16.78
CA GLY A 10 3.39 15.02 17.78
C GLY A 10 3.50 15.88 19.04
N GLY A 11 4.72 16.13 19.54
CA GLY A 11 4.97 17.02 20.68
C GLY A 11 4.64 18.48 20.37
N LEU A 12 5.07 18.99 19.21
CA LEU A 12 4.77 20.35 18.78
C LEU A 12 3.28 20.58 18.55
N ARG A 13 2.49 19.57 18.13
CA ARG A 13 1.02 19.67 18.07
C ARG A 13 0.40 19.98 19.43
N VAL A 14 0.99 19.48 20.52
CA VAL A 14 0.45 19.67 21.88
C VAL A 14 0.71 21.10 22.36
N THR A 15 1.81 21.73 21.92
CA THR A 15 2.18 23.09 22.32
C THR A 15 1.65 24.16 21.36
N GLU A 16 1.59 23.87 20.07
CA GLU A 16 1.16 24.78 19.01
C GLU A 16 -0.19 24.33 18.45
N ASN A 17 -1.28 25.05 18.77
CA ASN A 17 -2.63 24.75 18.26
C ASN A 17 -2.80 25.17 16.78
N SER A 18 -1.92 24.67 15.90
CA SER A 18 -1.88 25.00 14.47
C SER A 18 -2.54 23.90 13.62
N LEU A 19 -3.57 24.29 12.88
CA LEU A 19 -4.27 23.41 11.92
C LEU A 19 -3.33 22.86 10.83
N ALA A 20 -2.34 23.64 10.41
CA ALA A 20 -1.34 23.21 9.43
C ALA A 20 -0.45 22.12 10.00
N LEU A 21 0.00 22.28 11.24
CA LEU A 21 0.83 21.29 11.93
C LEU A 21 0.06 19.97 12.15
N ALA A 22 -1.22 20.06 12.50
CA ALA A 22 -2.08 18.89 12.64
C ALA A 22 -2.27 18.13 11.30
N ALA A 23 -2.49 18.84 10.19
CA ALA A 23 -2.60 18.23 8.87
C ALA A 23 -1.29 17.55 8.42
N VAL A 24 -0.15 18.22 8.62
CA VAL A 24 1.18 17.66 8.31
C VAL A 24 1.49 16.43 9.17
N HIS A 25 1.20 16.48 10.47
CA HIS A 25 1.36 15.34 11.36
C HIS A 25 0.51 14.15 10.89
N ALA A 26 -0.77 14.38 10.59
CA ALA A 26 -1.69 13.33 10.14
C ALA A 26 -1.22 12.66 8.82
N CYS A 27 -0.70 13.42 7.86
CA CYS A 27 -0.17 12.87 6.61
C CYS A 27 1.12 12.07 6.86
N THR A 28 2.03 12.62 7.67
CA THR A 28 3.33 12.00 7.95
C THR A 28 3.17 10.73 8.79
N ALA A 29 2.18 10.66 9.67
CA ALA A 29 1.83 9.46 10.43
C ALA A 29 1.46 8.27 9.53
N GLN A 30 0.78 8.52 8.41
CA GLN A 30 0.40 7.44 7.48
C GLN A 30 1.59 6.89 6.69
N VAL A 31 2.53 7.77 6.31
CA VAL A 31 3.81 7.35 5.70
C VAL A 31 4.62 6.55 6.70
N PHE A 32 4.71 7.04 7.94
CA PHE A 32 5.41 6.35 9.02
C PHE A 32 4.82 4.96 9.29
N PHE A 33 3.50 4.84 9.37
CA PHE A 33 2.82 3.56 9.53
C PHE A 33 3.13 2.60 8.37
N SER A 34 3.10 3.08 7.12
CA SER A 34 3.43 2.27 5.94
C SER A 34 4.87 1.77 5.96
N LEU A 35 5.80 2.59 6.48
CA LEU A 35 7.20 2.19 6.68
C LEU A 35 7.38 1.15 7.79
N LEU A 36 6.61 1.24 8.88
CA LEU A 36 6.60 0.20 9.91
C LEU A 36 6.13 -1.14 9.33
N VAL A 37 5.07 -1.13 8.52
CA VAL A 37 4.59 -2.33 7.83
C VAL A 37 5.63 -2.88 6.86
N ALA A 38 6.31 -2.02 6.11
CA ALA A 38 7.42 -2.44 5.24
C ALA A 38 8.58 -3.07 6.04
N MET A 39 8.94 -2.49 7.18
CA MET A 39 9.97 -3.03 8.07
C MET A 39 9.57 -4.39 8.64
N ALA A 40 8.32 -4.51 9.12
CA ALA A 40 7.77 -5.77 9.61
C ALA A 40 7.72 -6.84 8.50
N LEU A 41 7.45 -6.46 7.26
CA LEU A 41 7.53 -7.35 6.11
C LEU A 41 8.97 -7.83 5.89
N PHE A 42 9.96 -6.94 5.95
CA PHE A 42 11.38 -7.29 5.78
C PHE A 42 11.93 -8.19 6.90
N THR A 43 11.42 -8.06 8.12
CA THR A 43 11.79 -8.92 9.25
C THR A 43 10.94 -10.18 9.36
N SER A 44 9.92 -10.34 8.51
CA SER A 44 9.02 -11.49 8.54
C SER A 44 9.74 -12.78 8.11
N ARG A 45 9.35 -13.92 8.72
CA ARG A 45 9.87 -15.24 8.36
C ARG A 45 9.80 -15.55 6.85
N PRO A 46 8.69 -15.23 6.12
CA PRO A 46 8.63 -15.43 4.67
C PRO A 46 9.62 -14.58 3.87
N TRP A 47 10.08 -13.44 4.40
CA TRP A 47 11.06 -12.59 3.72
C TRP A 47 12.49 -13.12 3.91
N ILE A 48 12.80 -13.56 5.14
CA ILE A 48 14.12 -14.03 5.56
C ILE A 48 14.41 -15.47 5.10
N ALA A 49 13.41 -16.35 5.11
CA ALA A 49 13.61 -17.77 4.81
C ALA A 49 13.91 -18.00 3.31
N PRO A 50 15.05 -18.66 2.95
CA PRO A 50 15.38 -19.02 1.57
C PRO A 50 14.35 -19.98 0.94
N SER A 51 13.66 -20.78 1.76
CA SER A 51 12.63 -21.74 1.35
C SER A 51 11.32 -21.09 0.91
N PHE A 52 11.10 -19.81 1.24
CA PHE A 52 10.06 -18.97 0.63
C PHE A 52 10.61 -18.25 -0.61
N ALA A 53 11.57 -18.87 -1.30
CA ALA A 53 11.76 -18.66 -2.73
C ALA A 53 10.39 -18.86 -3.36
N LEU A 54 9.83 -17.75 -3.86
CA LEU A 54 8.54 -17.69 -4.54
C LEU A 54 8.41 -18.96 -5.38
N ALA A 55 7.40 -19.78 -5.06
CA ALA A 55 7.09 -21.01 -5.77
C ALA A 55 7.32 -20.77 -7.26
N ARG A 56 8.30 -21.46 -7.85
CA ARG A 56 8.83 -21.31 -9.21
C ARG A 56 8.16 -20.17 -9.97
N GLU A 57 8.79 -19.00 -10.00
CA GLU A 57 8.43 -17.95 -10.98
C GLU A 57 8.20 -18.65 -12.31
N ASN A 58 6.98 -18.55 -12.85
CA ASN A 58 6.70 -19.15 -14.13
C ASN A 58 7.66 -18.48 -15.12
N PRO A 59 8.52 -19.23 -15.85
CA PRO A 59 9.45 -18.63 -16.80
C PRO A 59 8.74 -17.76 -17.87
N SER A 60 7.41 -17.86 -17.99
CA SER A 60 6.56 -17.05 -18.85
C SER A 60 6.16 -15.66 -18.32
N THR A 61 6.37 -15.34 -17.03
CA THR A 61 6.17 -13.96 -16.54
C THR A 61 7.32 -13.08 -17.02
N ALA A 62 7.15 -12.54 -18.23
CA ALA A 62 8.12 -11.63 -18.84
C ALA A 62 8.47 -10.48 -17.86
N PRO A 63 9.76 -10.10 -17.72
CA PRO A 63 10.20 -8.99 -16.87
C PRO A 63 9.42 -7.69 -17.11
N ALA A 64 8.96 -7.47 -18.35
CA ALA A 64 8.10 -6.36 -18.73
C ALA A 64 6.77 -6.33 -17.94
N LYS A 65 6.10 -7.48 -17.77
CA LYS A 65 4.81 -7.55 -17.05
C LYS A 65 4.96 -7.14 -15.59
N ARG A 66 6.06 -7.58 -14.96
CA ARG A 66 6.40 -7.24 -13.58
C ARG A 66 6.71 -5.77 -13.42
N HIS A 67 7.48 -5.22 -14.35
CA HIS A 67 7.77 -3.78 -14.39
C HIS A 67 6.51 -2.93 -14.51
N THR A 68 5.54 -3.35 -15.34
CA THR A 68 4.23 -2.69 -15.46
C THR A 68 3.44 -2.75 -14.14
N LEU A 69 3.39 -3.90 -13.47
CA LEU A 69 2.71 -4.02 -12.17
C LEU A 69 3.34 -3.07 -11.13
N VAL A 70 4.66 -3.01 -11.06
CA VAL A 70 5.37 -2.12 -10.13
C VAL A 70 5.05 -0.65 -10.42
N LYS A 71 5.07 -0.24 -11.70
CA LYS A 71 4.68 1.13 -12.09
C LYS A 71 3.25 1.46 -11.68
N LEU A 72 2.34 0.52 -11.88
CA LEU A 72 0.93 0.68 -11.52
C LEU A 72 0.73 0.80 -10.00
N LEU A 73 1.42 -0.04 -9.22
CA LEU A 73 1.38 0.02 -7.74
C LEU A 73 2.03 1.31 -7.20
N LEU A 74 3.12 1.77 -7.80
CA LEU A 74 3.74 3.06 -7.46
C LEU A 74 2.80 4.22 -7.76
N GLY A 75 2.18 4.24 -8.95
CA GLY A 75 1.19 5.25 -9.32
C GLY A 75 -0.02 5.24 -8.36
N THR A 76 -0.50 4.05 -8.01
CA THR A 76 -1.58 3.87 -7.02
C THR A 76 -1.18 4.41 -5.64
N GLY A 77 0.03 4.12 -5.18
CA GLY A 77 0.56 4.64 -3.91
C GLY A 77 0.68 6.17 -3.90
N VAL A 78 1.17 6.78 -4.98
CA VAL A 78 1.24 8.25 -5.09
C VAL A 78 -0.17 8.86 -5.08
N ALA A 79 -1.11 8.30 -5.82
CA ALA A 79 -2.49 8.78 -5.86
C ALA A 79 -3.19 8.64 -4.49
N LEU A 80 -2.98 7.52 -3.79
CA LEU A 80 -3.45 7.32 -2.41
C LEU A 80 -2.88 8.37 -1.46
N TYR A 81 -1.59 8.71 -1.60
CA TYR A 81 -0.96 9.71 -0.74
C TYR A 81 -1.54 11.11 -1.00
N GLY A 82 -1.77 11.43 -2.28
CA GLY A 82 -2.49 12.64 -2.66
C GLY A 82 -3.89 12.70 -2.01
N GLN A 83 -4.64 11.59 -2.02
CA GLN A 83 -5.95 11.51 -1.38
C GLN A 83 -5.89 11.68 0.14
N ILE A 84 -4.85 11.17 0.80
CA ILE A 84 -4.60 11.37 2.23
C ILE A 84 -4.38 12.84 2.54
N VAL A 85 -3.55 13.53 1.75
CA VAL A 85 -3.31 14.97 1.90
C VAL A 85 -4.60 15.75 1.69
N LEU A 86 -5.34 15.47 0.63
CA LEU A 86 -6.63 16.11 0.35
C LEU A 86 -7.64 15.89 1.48
N GLY A 87 -7.74 14.66 2.02
CA GLY A 87 -8.63 14.35 3.13
C GLY A 87 -8.22 15.05 4.43
N ALA A 88 -6.92 15.19 4.70
CA ALA A 88 -6.41 15.95 5.85
C ALA A 88 -6.74 17.45 5.70
N LEU A 89 -6.52 18.01 4.51
CA LEU A 89 -6.85 19.40 4.21
C LEU A 89 -8.36 19.66 4.36
N LEU A 90 -9.21 18.76 3.86
CA LEU A 90 -10.66 18.85 4.00
C LEU A 90 -11.09 18.84 5.48
N ARG A 91 -10.47 18.01 6.32
CA ARG A 91 -10.81 17.90 7.75
C ARG A 91 -10.37 19.13 8.57
N HIS A 92 -9.21 19.70 8.24
CA HIS A 92 -8.63 20.80 9.01
C HIS A 92 -9.02 22.18 8.48
N PHE A 93 -9.12 22.35 7.16
CA PHE A 93 -9.40 23.65 6.52
C PHE A 93 -10.76 23.70 5.80
N GLY A 94 -11.43 22.56 5.59
CA GLY A 94 -12.72 22.52 4.89
C GLY A 94 -13.90 23.17 5.62
N ARG A 95 -13.73 23.61 6.88
CA ARG A 95 -14.75 24.41 7.59
C ARG A 95 -14.88 25.85 7.07
N GLY A 96 -13.96 26.32 6.22
CA GLY A 96 -14.03 27.65 5.59
C GLY A 96 -13.72 27.68 4.07
N ILE A 97 -13.22 26.60 3.47
CA ILE A 97 -12.62 26.59 2.11
C ILE A 97 -13.43 25.75 1.07
N GLY A 98 -14.66 25.35 1.38
CA GLY A 98 -15.70 25.14 0.36
C GLY A 98 -15.83 23.76 -0.31
N GLN A 99 -16.99 23.60 -0.95
CA GLN A 99 -17.47 22.42 -1.68
C GLN A 99 -16.48 21.89 -2.72
N THR A 100 -15.65 22.77 -3.29
CA THR A 100 -14.62 22.44 -4.29
C THR A 100 -13.63 21.39 -3.79
N PHE A 101 -13.11 21.52 -2.56
CA PHE A 101 -12.17 20.52 -2.01
C PHE A 101 -12.82 19.16 -1.80
N ALA A 102 -14.09 19.14 -1.38
CA ALA A 102 -14.85 17.91 -1.27
C ALA A 102 -15.06 17.24 -2.63
N LEU A 103 -15.38 18.02 -3.67
CA LEU A 103 -15.52 17.52 -5.05
C LEU A 103 -14.20 16.96 -5.59
N VAL A 104 -13.06 17.64 -5.36
CA VAL A 104 -11.74 17.15 -5.76
C VAL A 104 -11.38 15.86 -5.02
N HIS A 105 -11.68 15.77 -3.72
CA HIS A 105 -11.46 14.55 -2.94
C HIS A 105 -12.34 13.39 -3.45
N ILE A 106 -13.64 13.63 -3.66
CA ILE A 106 -14.58 12.62 -4.18
C ILE A 106 -14.16 12.17 -5.60
N GLY A 107 -13.87 13.12 -6.50
CA GLY A 107 -13.42 12.82 -7.85
C GLY A 107 -12.12 12.00 -7.86
N GLY A 108 -11.16 12.39 -7.03
CA GLY A 108 -9.92 11.62 -6.90
C GLY A 108 -10.08 10.27 -6.18
N ALA A 109 -11.12 10.07 -5.36
CA ALA A 109 -11.45 8.76 -4.80
C ALA A 109 -11.88 7.76 -5.89
N PHE A 110 -12.58 8.20 -6.94
CA PHE A 110 -12.87 7.36 -8.11
C PHE A 110 -11.59 7.00 -8.87
N VAL A 111 -10.67 7.96 -9.06
CA VAL A 111 -9.37 7.71 -9.72
C VAL A 111 -8.57 6.68 -8.94
N VAL A 112 -8.46 6.83 -7.62
CA VAL A 112 -7.75 5.87 -6.76
C VAL A 112 -8.41 4.49 -6.81
N THR A 113 -9.74 4.43 -6.75
CA THR A 113 -10.47 3.16 -6.86
C THR A 113 -10.19 2.48 -8.19
N ALA A 114 -10.22 3.22 -9.30
CA ALA A 114 -9.88 2.69 -10.61
C ALA A 114 -8.43 2.18 -10.69
N LEU A 115 -7.46 2.88 -10.09
CA LEU A 115 -6.06 2.43 -10.05
C LEU A 115 -5.86 1.16 -9.20
N VAL A 116 -6.56 1.06 -8.06
CA VAL A 116 -6.55 -0.15 -7.23
C VAL A 116 -7.19 -1.33 -7.97
N LEU A 117 -8.33 -1.12 -8.63
CA LEU A 117 -8.99 -2.16 -9.43
C LEU A 117 -8.16 -2.56 -10.65
N ALA A 118 -7.50 -1.60 -11.32
CA ALA A 118 -6.56 -1.91 -12.39
C ALA A 118 -5.38 -2.75 -11.87
N SER A 119 -4.85 -2.42 -10.69
CA SER A 119 -3.80 -3.21 -10.03
C SER A 119 -4.27 -4.63 -9.72
N PHE A 120 -5.50 -4.75 -9.23
CA PHE A 120 -6.14 -6.03 -8.93
C PHE A 120 -6.32 -6.89 -10.19
N VAL A 121 -6.99 -6.36 -11.22
CA VAL A 121 -7.22 -7.07 -12.48
C VAL A 121 -5.90 -7.46 -13.14
N TYR A 122 -4.90 -6.57 -13.12
CA TYR A 122 -3.60 -6.86 -13.71
C TYR A 122 -2.85 -7.95 -12.94
N ALA A 123 -2.94 -7.95 -11.60
CA ALA A 123 -2.35 -8.97 -10.74
C ALA A 123 -3.04 -10.33 -10.92
N GLU A 124 -4.38 -10.39 -10.91
CA GLU A 124 -5.12 -11.63 -11.19
C GLU A 124 -4.82 -12.17 -12.60
N LYS A 125 -4.75 -11.31 -13.62
CA LYS A 125 -4.53 -11.75 -15.00
C LYS A 125 -3.13 -12.33 -15.25
N HIS A 126 -2.10 -11.83 -14.56
CA HIS A 126 -0.70 -12.15 -14.89
C HIS A 126 0.09 -12.79 -13.75
N PHE A 127 -0.45 -12.78 -12.53
CA PHE A 127 0.22 -13.22 -11.29
C PHE A 127 -0.73 -14.00 -10.37
N ASP A 128 -1.81 -14.60 -10.88
CA ASP A 128 -2.74 -15.48 -10.15
C ASP A 128 -2.04 -16.63 -9.43
N HIS A 129 -0.97 -17.17 -10.01
CA HIS A 129 -0.14 -18.22 -9.41
C HIS A 129 0.73 -17.71 -8.25
N HIS A 130 1.00 -16.40 -8.17
CA HIS A 130 1.82 -15.79 -7.12
C HIS A 130 0.97 -15.44 -5.89
N ALA A 131 0.75 -16.42 -5.02
CA ALA A 131 -0.11 -16.28 -3.85
C ALA A 131 0.12 -15.02 -2.97
N PRO A 132 1.35 -14.52 -2.73
CA PRO A 132 1.54 -13.27 -1.99
C PRO A 132 1.03 -12.03 -2.73
N LEU A 133 1.27 -11.93 -4.04
CA LEU A 133 0.79 -10.81 -4.86
C LEU A 133 -0.73 -10.84 -4.98
N ARG A 134 -1.29 -12.03 -5.20
CA ARG A 134 -2.74 -12.23 -5.25
C ARG A 134 -3.42 -11.82 -3.94
N ARG A 135 -2.87 -12.27 -2.79
CA ARG A 135 -3.37 -11.84 -1.47
C ARG A 135 -3.29 -10.33 -1.29
N GLY A 136 -2.18 -9.70 -1.68
CA GLY A 136 -2.03 -8.25 -1.65
C GLY A 136 -3.11 -7.54 -2.47
N ALA A 137 -3.34 -8.00 -3.70
CA ALA A 137 -4.37 -7.46 -4.59
C ALA A 137 -5.78 -7.56 -3.99
N TRP A 138 -6.17 -8.71 -3.43
CA TRP A 138 -7.48 -8.89 -2.77
C TRP A 138 -7.61 -8.02 -1.51
N THR A 139 -6.56 -7.91 -0.70
CA THR A 139 -6.54 -7.03 0.48
C THR A 139 -6.74 -5.57 0.05
N MET A 140 -6.06 -5.12 -1.00
CA MET A 140 -6.23 -3.77 -1.55
C MET A 140 -7.64 -3.54 -2.08
N ALA A 141 -8.20 -4.50 -2.82
CA ALA A 141 -9.57 -4.43 -3.35
C ALA A 141 -10.60 -4.32 -2.22
N GLY A 142 -10.56 -5.21 -1.23
CA GLY A 142 -11.46 -5.15 -0.08
C GLY A 142 -11.32 -3.84 0.71
N ALA A 143 -10.09 -3.40 0.95
CA ALA A 143 -9.83 -2.15 1.66
C ALA A 143 -10.32 -0.91 0.91
N VAL A 144 -10.18 -0.85 -0.43
CA VAL A 144 -10.65 0.32 -1.20
C VAL A 144 -12.19 0.40 -1.24
N PHE A 145 -12.88 -0.74 -1.32
CA PHE A 145 -14.35 -0.75 -1.22
C PHE A 145 -14.83 -0.29 0.16
N LEU A 146 -14.21 -0.80 1.23
CA LEU A 146 -14.51 -0.35 2.58
C LEU A 146 -14.19 1.14 2.77
N GLN A 147 -13.05 1.62 2.23
CA GLN A 147 -12.66 3.03 2.27
C GLN A 147 -13.70 3.92 1.60
N PHE A 148 -14.15 3.53 0.41
CA PHE A 148 -15.15 4.27 -0.35
C PHE A 148 -16.50 4.31 0.39
N ALA A 149 -16.96 3.16 0.90
CA ALA A 149 -18.21 3.08 1.67
C ALA A 149 -18.16 3.96 2.93
N LEU A 150 -17.06 3.92 3.69
CA LEU A 150 -16.87 4.77 4.88
C LEU A 150 -16.82 6.26 4.51
N GLY A 151 -16.16 6.61 3.40
CA GLY A 151 -16.08 7.99 2.93
C GLY A 151 -17.44 8.54 2.50
N LEU A 152 -18.20 7.74 1.76
CA LEU A 152 -19.56 8.08 1.34
C LEU A 152 -20.49 8.22 2.56
N ALA A 153 -20.45 7.26 3.50
CA ALA A 153 -21.23 7.33 4.73
C ALA A 153 -20.90 8.59 5.56
N ALA A 154 -19.61 8.91 5.73
CA ALA A 154 -19.18 10.11 6.44
C ALA A 154 -19.67 11.39 5.75
N TYR A 155 -19.67 11.43 4.42
CA TYR A 155 -20.16 12.56 3.64
C TYR A 155 -21.68 12.73 3.74
N LEU A 156 -22.46 11.64 3.65
CA LEU A 156 -23.91 11.68 3.81
C LEU A 156 -24.33 12.14 5.20
N VAL A 157 -23.64 11.64 6.24
CA VAL A 157 -23.87 12.08 7.63
C VAL A 157 -23.52 13.56 7.79
N LEU A 158 -22.41 14.04 7.19
CA LEU A 158 -22.05 15.45 7.19
C LEU A 158 -23.15 16.33 6.55
N LEU A 159 -23.67 15.95 5.39
CA LEU A 159 -24.74 16.70 4.71
C LEU A 159 -26.02 16.76 5.57
N ASN A 160 -26.40 15.63 6.18
CA ASN A 160 -27.55 15.58 7.06
C ASN A 160 -27.38 16.43 8.33
N GLU A 161 -26.19 16.39 8.95
CA GLU A 161 -25.87 17.20 10.12
C GLU A 161 -25.85 18.70 9.81
N MET A 162 -25.30 19.09 8.66
CA MET A 162 -25.36 20.48 8.19
C MET A 162 -26.80 20.94 7.97
N ALA A 163 -27.65 20.11 7.37
CA ALA A 163 -29.05 20.44 7.13
C ALA A 163 -29.86 20.56 8.44
N ARG A 164 -29.50 19.80 9.48
CA ARG A 164 -30.22 19.77 10.77
C ARG A 164 -29.55 20.58 11.88
N SER A 165 -28.40 21.19 11.63
CA SER A 165 -27.58 21.90 12.63
C SER A 165 -27.24 21.05 13.86
N LEU A 166 -27.01 19.75 13.65
CA LEU A 166 -26.66 18.78 14.70
C LEU A 166 -25.16 18.47 14.66
N ARG A 167 -24.62 17.92 15.76
CA ARG A 167 -23.29 17.31 15.79
C ARG A 167 -23.41 15.90 16.33
N SER A 168 -22.94 14.89 15.60
CA SER A 168 -23.01 13.50 16.05
C SER A 168 -21.65 12.86 16.30
N THR A 169 -21.62 11.96 17.28
CA THR A 169 -20.47 11.07 17.53
C THR A 169 -20.26 10.08 16.37
N LEU A 170 -21.31 9.78 15.60
CA LEU A 170 -21.24 8.86 14.46
C LEU A 170 -20.36 9.42 13.35
N GLN A 171 -20.42 10.72 13.05
CA GLN A 171 -19.56 11.37 12.07
C GLN A 171 -18.06 11.22 12.44
N ILE A 172 -17.75 11.38 13.73
CA ILE A 172 -16.39 11.22 14.25
C ILE A 172 -15.92 9.77 14.05
N GLY A 173 -16.75 8.80 14.42
CA GLY A 173 -16.46 7.38 14.26
C GLY A 173 -16.22 6.97 12.80
N LEU A 174 -17.11 7.39 11.89
CA LEU A 174 -16.98 7.13 10.45
C LEU A 174 -15.71 7.76 9.86
N THR A 175 -15.41 9.01 10.22
CA THR A 175 -14.21 9.71 9.75
C THR A 175 -12.92 9.08 10.29
N ALA A 176 -12.93 8.62 11.54
CA ALA A 176 -11.81 7.90 12.14
C ALA A 176 -11.61 6.53 11.48
N GLY A 177 -12.68 5.77 11.26
CA GLY A 177 -12.65 4.51 10.53
C GLY A 177 -12.10 4.69 9.11
N HIS A 178 -12.57 5.71 8.39
CA HIS A 178 -12.08 6.06 7.07
C HIS A 178 -10.58 6.43 7.08
N LEU A 179 -10.09 7.11 8.13
CA LEU A 179 -8.66 7.40 8.26
C LEU A 179 -7.82 6.12 8.43
N VAL A 180 -8.27 5.21 9.30
CA VAL A 180 -7.57 3.96 9.62
C VAL A 180 -7.53 3.04 8.39
N VAL A 181 -8.66 2.85 7.72
CA VAL A 181 -8.73 2.01 6.52
C VAL A 181 -7.89 2.60 5.39
N GLY A 182 -7.83 3.93 5.25
CA GLY A 182 -6.96 4.60 4.30
C GLY A 182 -5.48 4.32 4.54
N ALA A 183 -5.05 4.36 5.81
CA ALA A 183 -3.68 4.03 6.20
C ALA A 183 -3.34 2.54 5.93
N LEU A 184 -4.29 1.63 6.20
CA LEU A 184 -4.14 0.20 5.90
C LEU A 184 -4.05 -0.07 4.39
N LEU A 185 -4.87 0.60 3.58
CA LEU A 185 -4.84 0.50 2.12
C LEU A 185 -3.49 0.99 1.55
N MET A 186 -2.98 2.12 2.06
CA MET A 186 -1.65 2.61 1.69
C MET A 186 -0.56 1.59 2.04
N ALA A 187 -0.56 1.08 3.28
CA ALA A 187 0.42 0.12 3.74
C ALA A 187 0.36 -1.20 2.93
N ALA A 188 -0.85 -1.69 2.61
CA ALA A 188 -1.04 -2.87 1.76
C ALA A 188 -0.52 -2.63 0.33
N THR A 189 -0.70 -1.43 -0.22
CA THR A 189 -0.18 -1.04 -1.53
C THR A 189 1.35 -1.05 -1.53
N VAL A 190 1.98 -0.46 -0.51
CA VAL A 190 3.44 -0.48 -0.34
C VAL A 190 3.97 -1.90 -0.19
N ALA A 191 3.35 -2.72 0.67
CA ALA A 191 3.76 -4.10 0.87
C ALA A 191 3.65 -4.91 -0.43
N THR A 192 2.57 -4.74 -1.19
CA THR A 192 2.37 -5.41 -2.48
C THR A 192 3.41 -4.95 -3.51
N ALA A 193 3.75 -3.65 -3.53
CA ALA A 193 4.81 -3.13 -4.39
C ALA A 193 6.19 -3.73 -4.05
N LEU A 194 6.53 -3.87 -2.77
CA LEU A 194 7.78 -4.49 -2.32
C LEU A 194 7.85 -5.96 -2.71
N LEU A 195 6.75 -6.70 -2.55
CA LEU A 195 6.64 -8.08 -3.03
C LEU A 195 6.79 -8.17 -4.56
N ALA A 196 6.24 -7.20 -5.29
CA ALA A 196 6.35 -7.10 -6.75
C ALA A 196 7.73 -6.65 -7.23
N VAL A 197 8.63 -6.20 -6.36
CA VAL A 197 10.03 -5.85 -6.69
C VAL A 197 11.02 -6.94 -6.25
N ARG A 198 10.70 -7.76 -5.23
CA ARG A 198 11.58 -8.85 -4.74
C ARG A 198 11.98 -9.84 -5.85
N LYS A 199 13.22 -9.80 -6.34
CA LYS A 199 13.72 -10.80 -7.30
C LYS A 199 13.94 -12.13 -6.58
N THR A 200 13.37 -13.22 -7.09
CA THR A 200 13.73 -14.56 -6.63
C THR A 200 15.17 -14.84 -7.04
N ARG A 201 16.07 -15.09 -6.08
CA ARG A 201 17.39 -15.64 -6.42
C ARG A 201 17.15 -17.03 -6.99
N ARG A 202 17.53 -17.25 -8.25
CA ARG A 202 17.64 -18.58 -8.83
C ARG A 202 18.73 -19.31 -8.02
N PRO A 203 18.50 -20.53 -7.53
CA PRO A 203 19.61 -21.36 -7.06
C PRO A 203 20.62 -21.40 -8.21
N ALA A 204 21.88 -21.06 -7.93
CA ALA A 204 22.95 -21.32 -8.88
C ALA A 204 22.86 -22.80 -9.21
N GLY A 205 22.61 -23.13 -10.47
CA GLY A 205 22.56 -24.52 -10.90
C GLY A 205 23.88 -25.19 -10.51
N ASP A 206 23.78 -26.44 -10.06
CA ASP A 206 24.89 -27.35 -9.81
C ASP A 206 25.72 -27.52 -11.10
N GLY A 207 26.56 -26.54 -11.38
CA GLY A 207 27.46 -26.49 -12.53
C GLY A 207 28.86 -26.95 -12.17
N ALA A 208 28.99 -28.10 -11.49
CA ALA A 208 30.29 -28.75 -11.27
C ALA A 208 30.15 -30.23 -10.89
N ALA A 209 29.42 -31.02 -11.70
CA ALA A 209 29.47 -32.47 -11.58
C ALA A 209 29.22 -33.15 -12.94
N SER A 210 30.15 -33.01 -13.88
CA SER A 210 30.31 -34.03 -14.93
C SER A 210 31.73 -34.01 -15.51
N HIS A 211 32.31 -35.21 -15.56
CA HIS A 211 33.60 -35.58 -16.15
C HIS A 211 34.83 -35.50 -15.25
N SER A 212 34.86 -36.36 -14.22
CA SER A 212 36.11 -37.06 -13.88
C SER A 212 36.41 -38.09 -14.98
N ASP A 213 37.24 -37.72 -15.95
CA ASP A 213 37.90 -38.69 -16.82
C ASP A 213 38.90 -39.48 -15.96
N VAL A 214 38.51 -40.70 -15.59
CA VAL A 214 39.43 -41.70 -15.02
C VAL A 214 40.02 -42.46 -16.21
N PRO A 215 41.34 -42.41 -16.47
CA PRO A 215 41.94 -43.27 -17.48
C PRO A 215 41.96 -44.70 -16.94
N ALA A 216 41.17 -45.56 -17.57
CA ALA A 216 41.24 -47.00 -17.33
C ALA A 216 42.62 -47.51 -17.77
N LEU A 217 43.47 -47.83 -16.79
CA LEU A 217 44.68 -48.64 -16.99
C LEU A 217 44.29 -49.96 -17.65
N ARG A 218 44.58 -50.08 -18.95
CA ARG A 218 44.49 -51.34 -19.69
C ARG A 218 45.71 -52.20 -19.30
N ARG A 219 45.52 -53.08 -18.31
CA ARG A 219 46.41 -54.22 -18.08
C ARG A 219 45.97 -55.40 -18.95
N ARG A 220 46.99 -56.09 -19.48
CA ARG A 220 47.04 -57.47 -20.03
C ARG A 220 46.82 -57.66 -21.54
N GLY A 221 47.76 -58.42 -22.10
CA GLY A 221 47.94 -58.81 -23.49
C GLY A 221 49.43 -58.97 -23.74
#